data_AF-I3YI69-F1
#
_entry.id   AF-I3YI69-F1
#
_cell.length_a   1.000
_cell.length_b   1.000
_cell.length_c   1.000
_cell.angle_alpha   90.00
_cell.angle_beta   90.00
_cell.angle_gamma   90.00
#
_symmetry.space_group_name_H-M   'P 1'
#
loop_
_entity.id
_entity.type
_entity.pdbx_description
1 polymer ?
#
loop_
_entity_poly.entity_id
_entity_poly.type
_entity_poly.pdbx_seq_one_letter_code
_entity_poly.pdbx_strand_id
1 'polypeptide(L)'
;MKTTDFIDKLNAQNSKITVLGTYERNNSKIAVKCDICGWEWTPIPYSLLKGHGCPKCARVKQKTHAEFVEELQSQRDDVVLIGRYVKALEKAKFRCLKCGHEWNVTPAHILSGRGCPACALSRRGASQRLTMELFLERLHEIDPNLVVRKGVEYRNNRTRMPLRCKACGYEYEITPHDVLHSRGCPNCHRACTSFLEQFIYHSFVRVLGESKVLSRDKTAIGAELDIYIPELKAAIEPGSWYWHKNLVARDRKKHRICNEKGIKLVTIYDHYDNETLPFDNCFVTDCDLAHVSNRNKLIDMTKRLFSEFGLDSILDTDEWVKIRKRAKMDSRRMTTEEFKEELFGINYKIRVVGEYTKANDRIKVQCKTCNHTWNAIPASLRLGVGCPKCAGVLQLTHDQFVARLRVLQPDLIPLTEYINTKEKVVVKCKVCGYVWSTQPYHLTATSPRQRTGCPKCSGRGRRTPDEFVAEIANLSPAIKIIGTFVGRNKPILVQCAECNRIWHAWPGSLLKGGGCKVCKSKQAIRQRNRKIRCITTGEIFNTLREAAEKYNVSPSSVCICCTNLPKRKHAGGLEWEYILI
;
A
#
# COMPACT_ATOMS: atom_id res chain seq x y z
N MET A 1 30.72 -65.61 35.70
CA MET A 1 30.08 -65.01 36.90
C MET A 1 28.70 -65.61 36.99
N LYS A 2 28.37 -66.28 38.10
CA LYS A 2 27.02 -66.82 38.33
C LYS A 2 26.10 -65.70 38.85
N THR A 3 24.78 -65.93 38.85
CA THR A 3 23.79 -64.93 39.36
C THR A 3 24.07 -64.51 40.79
N THR A 4 24.49 -65.44 41.66
CA THR A 4 24.89 -65.16 43.05
C THR A 4 26.07 -64.20 43.12
N ASP A 5 27.13 -64.46 42.35
CA ASP A 5 28.32 -63.60 42.30
C ASP A 5 28.00 -62.18 41.80
N PHE A 6 27.02 -62.05 40.88
CA PHE A 6 26.55 -60.74 40.41
C PHE A 6 25.79 -59.99 41.50
N ILE A 7 24.90 -60.68 42.22
CA ILE A 7 24.12 -60.09 43.32
C ILE A 7 25.06 -59.60 44.43
N ASP A 8 26.07 -60.40 44.80
CA ASP A 8 27.03 -59.99 45.84
C ASP A 8 27.83 -58.74 45.42
N LYS A 9 28.29 -58.70 44.17
CA LYS A 9 28.99 -57.52 43.62
C LYS A 9 28.07 -56.31 43.50
N LEU A 10 26.80 -56.50 43.15
CA LEU A 10 25.82 -55.43 43.08
C LEU A 10 25.51 -54.91 44.49
N ASN A 11 25.32 -55.78 45.48
CA ASN A 11 25.05 -55.39 46.86
C ASN A 11 26.22 -54.62 47.48
N ALA A 12 27.46 -54.98 47.15
CA ALA A 12 28.65 -54.21 47.56
C ALA A 12 28.69 -52.80 46.96
N GLN A 13 28.10 -52.57 45.79
CA GLN A 13 28.04 -51.27 45.12
C GLN A 13 26.78 -50.46 45.48
N ASN A 14 25.64 -51.14 45.56
CA ASN A 14 24.33 -50.56 45.83
C ASN A 14 23.36 -51.63 46.34
N SER A 15 23.25 -51.75 47.66
CA SER A 15 22.37 -52.69 48.36
C SER A 15 20.86 -52.37 48.29
N LYS A 16 20.46 -51.35 47.50
CA LYS A 16 19.07 -50.88 47.41
C LYS A 16 18.37 -51.34 46.13
N ILE A 17 18.91 -52.37 45.48
CA ILE A 17 18.41 -52.95 44.24
C ILE A 17 18.32 -54.46 44.39
N THR A 18 17.10 -54.98 44.39
CA THR A 18 16.82 -56.41 44.35
C THR A 18 16.86 -56.93 42.91
N VAL A 19 17.60 -58.01 42.65
CA VAL A 19 17.64 -58.66 41.34
C VAL A 19 16.49 -59.66 41.22
N LEU A 20 15.66 -59.54 40.19
CA LEU A 20 14.47 -60.37 39.97
C LEU A 20 14.65 -61.44 38.89
N GLY A 21 15.70 -61.35 38.06
CA GLY A 21 15.97 -62.27 36.96
C GLY A 21 17.31 -63.01 37.08
N THR A 22 17.57 -63.92 36.15
CA THR A 22 18.84 -64.66 36.05
C THR A 22 19.91 -63.84 35.34
N TYR A 23 21.15 -63.90 35.85
CA TYR A 23 22.29 -63.28 35.18
C TYR A 23 22.85 -64.20 34.09
N GLU A 24 22.91 -63.69 32.87
CA GLU A 24 23.53 -64.40 31.74
C GLU A 24 24.93 -63.85 31.43
N ARG A 25 25.02 -62.55 31.11
CA ARG A 25 26.24 -61.83 30.77
C ARG A 25 26.08 -60.33 31.03
N ASN A 26 27.20 -59.61 31.14
CA ASN A 26 27.26 -58.22 31.60
C ASN A 26 26.57 -57.18 30.69
N ASN A 27 26.32 -57.53 29.43
CA ASN A 27 25.62 -56.69 28.45
C ASN A 27 24.22 -57.22 28.07
N SER A 28 23.75 -58.31 28.67
CA SER A 28 22.36 -58.79 28.51
C SER A 28 21.48 -58.11 29.55
N LYS A 29 20.23 -57.77 29.20
CA LYS A 29 19.33 -57.09 30.14
C LYS A 29 18.91 -58.05 31.26
N ILE A 30 18.80 -57.53 32.48
CA ILE A 30 18.33 -58.28 33.65
C ILE A 30 17.20 -57.51 34.33
N ALA A 31 16.18 -58.18 34.84
CA ALA A 31 15.10 -57.52 35.60
C ALA A 31 15.55 -57.24 37.04
N VAL A 32 15.34 -56.01 37.51
CA VAL A 32 15.65 -55.59 38.88
C VAL A 32 14.55 -54.69 39.44
N LYS A 33 14.49 -54.59 40.76
CA LYS A 33 13.55 -53.76 41.53
C LYS A 33 14.29 -52.83 42.48
N CYS A 34 13.83 -51.59 42.60
CA CYS A 34 14.40 -50.63 43.53
C CYS A 34 13.71 -50.76 44.88
N ASP A 35 14.46 -51.01 45.94
CA ASP A 35 13.89 -51.20 47.28
C ASP A 35 13.39 -49.89 47.90
N ILE A 36 13.81 -48.74 47.36
CA ILE A 36 13.38 -47.41 47.81
C ILE A 36 12.00 -47.02 47.27
N CYS A 37 11.76 -47.23 45.96
CA CYS A 37 10.55 -46.74 45.30
C CYS A 37 9.68 -47.86 44.69
N GLY A 38 10.09 -49.12 44.85
CA GLY A 38 9.40 -50.30 44.35
C GLY A 38 9.41 -50.47 42.82
N TRP A 39 10.04 -49.55 42.07
CA TRP A 39 10.01 -49.60 40.60
C TRP A 39 10.84 -50.74 40.05
N GLU A 40 10.26 -51.49 39.11
CA GLU A 40 10.91 -52.58 38.38
C GLU A 40 11.34 -52.10 36.99
N TRP A 41 12.59 -52.37 36.61
CA TRP A 41 13.13 -52.03 35.28
C TRP A 41 14.17 -53.05 34.81
N THR A 42 14.54 -52.96 33.53
CA THR A 42 15.44 -53.93 32.87
C THR A 42 16.76 -53.32 32.38
N PRO A 43 17.71 -53.01 33.29
CA PRO A 43 19.03 -52.48 32.93
C PRO A 43 19.97 -53.58 32.43
N ILE A 44 21.15 -53.17 31.95
CA ILE A 44 22.29 -54.09 31.76
C ILE A 44 23.14 -54.16 33.04
N PRO A 45 23.58 -55.36 33.48
CA PRO A 45 24.37 -55.56 34.70
C PRO A 45 25.63 -54.69 34.81
N TYR A 46 26.33 -54.46 33.69
CA TYR A 46 27.53 -53.61 33.66
C TYR A 46 27.24 -52.19 34.16
N SER A 47 26.09 -51.62 33.79
CA SER A 47 25.70 -50.27 34.21
C SER A 47 25.46 -50.20 35.71
N LEU A 48 24.84 -51.23 36.29
CA LEU A 48 24.55 -51.29 37.72
C LEU A 48 25.85 -51.42 38.54
N LEU A 49 26.80 -52.24 38.09
CA LEU A 49 28.11 -52.39 38.73
C LEU A 49 29.00 -51.14 38.63
N LYS A 50 28.72 -50.24 37.67
CA LYS A 50 29.36 -48.92 37.56
C LYS A 50 28.73 -47.86 38.48
N GLY A 51 27.78 -48.24 39.33
CA GLY A 51 27.15 -47.36 40.31
C GLY A 51 25.90 -46.63 39.81
N HIS A 52 25.43 -46.90 38.59
CA HIS A 52 24.17 -46.34 38.13
C HIS A 52 22.99 -47.03 38.84
N GLY A 53 22.26 -46.26 39.66
CA GLY A 53 21.10 -46.74 40.41
C GLY A 53 19.76 -46.54 39.71
N CYS A 54 18.68 -46.64 40.47
CA CYS A 54 17.30 -46.46 40.00
C CYS A 54 17.11 -45.11 39.28
N PRO A 55 16.80 -45.10 37.96
CA PRO A 55 16.59 -43.86 37.20
C PRO A 55 15.44 -42.98 37.73
N LYS A 56 14.43 -43.59 38.37
CA LYS A 56 13.30 -42.88 38.96
C LYS A 56 13.71 -42.13 40.22
N CYS A 57 14.53 -42.73 41.09
CA CYS A 57 15.07 -42.07 42.29
C CYS A 57 16.12 -41.00 41.94
N ALA A 58 16.98 -41.24 40.94
CA ALA A 58 17.99 -40.28 40.51
C ALA A 58 17.40 -38.95 39.98
N ARG A 59 16.13 -38.96 39.55
CA ARG A 59 15.40 -37.77 39.09
C ARG A 59 14.71 -36.98 40.22
N VAL A 60 14.80 -37.41 41.48
CA VAL A 60 13.99 -36.85 42.59
C VAL A 60 14.87 -36.48 43.79
N LYS A 61 15.57 -35.34 43.69
CA LYS A 61 15.74 -34.45 44.84
C LYS A 61 15.48 -33.02 44.36
N GLN A 62 14.20 -32.64 44.36
CA GLN A 62 13.79 -31.27 44.05
C GLN A 62 13.94 -30.45 45.33
N LYS A 63 14.59 -29.29 45.23
CA LYS A 63 14.62 -28.33 46.33
C LYS A 63 13.19 -27.91 46.65
N THR A 64 12.90 -27.73 47.93
CA THR A 64 11.67 -27.08 48.35
C THR A 64 11.74 -25.58 48.02
N HIS A 65 10.59 -24.90 48.11
CA HIS A 65 10.53 -23.46 47.90
C HIS A 65 11.44 -22.71 48.88
N ALA A 66 11.44 -23.09 50.16
CA ALA A 66 12.23 -22.46 51.21
C ALA A 66 13.74 -22.65 50.96
N GLU A 67 14.16 -23.89 50.67
CA GLU A 67 15.57 -24.20 50.37
C GLU A 67 16.11 -23.39 49.18
N PHE A 68 15.29 -23.19 48.13
CA PHE A 68 15.72 -22.37 46.99
C PHE A 68 15.79 -20.87 47.35
N VAL A 69 14.88 -20.35 48.18
CA VAL A 69 14.90 -18.95 48.59
C VAL A 69 16.12 -18.65 49.46
N GLU A 70 16.45 -19.52 50.42
CA GLU A 70 17.66 -19.40 51.25
C GLU A 70 18.95 -19.47 50.42
N GLU A 71 19.01 -20.39 49.46
CA GLU A 71 20.15 -20.49 48.54
C GLU A 71 20.29 -19.22 47.68
N LEU A 72 19.16 -18.71 47.15
CA LEU A 72 19.17 -17.48 46.37
C LEU A 72 19.70 -16.30 47.18
N GLN A 73 19.24 -16.15 48.42
CA GLN A 73 19.63 -15.06 49.32
C GLN A 73 21.10 -15.17 49.77
N SER A 74 21.63 -16.38 49.92
CA SER A 74 23.05 -16.57 50.28
C SER A 74 24.02 -16.30 49.13
N GLN A 75 23.59 -16.44 47.87
CA GLN A 75 24.45 -16.23 46.70
C GLN A 75 24.28 -14.86 46.04
N ARG A 76 23.12 -14.21 46.20
CA ARG A 76 22.78 -12.99 45.47
C ARG A 76 21.99 -12.00 46.31
N ASP A 77 22.40 -10.75 46.24
CA ASP A 77 21.78 -9.61 46.89
C ASP A 77 21.02 -8.70 45.91
N ASP A 78 21.10 -8.94 44.60
CA ASP A 78 20.59 -8.04 43.56
C ASP A 78 19.21 -8.43 43.01
N VAL A 79 18.70 -9.61 43.38
CA VAL A 79 17.44 -10.19 42.89
C VAL A 79 16.68 -10.94 43.98
N VAL A 80 15.35 -10.89 43.92
CA VAL A 80 14.46 -11.61 44.84
C VAL A 80 13.42 -12.44 44.07
N LEU A 81 13.10 -13.63 44.58
CA LEU A 81 12.01 -14.46 44.06
C LEU A 81 10.66 -13.89 44.55
N ILE A 82 9.74 -13.61 43.61
CA ILE A 82 8.38 -13.13 43.93
C ILE A 82 7.28 -14.11 43.51
N GLY A 83 7.61 -15.11 42.71
CA GLY A 83 6.70 -16.19 42.31
C GLY A 83 6.98 -17.51 43.03
N ARG A 84 6.12 -18.50 42.83
CA ARG A 84 6.32 -19.85 43.38
C ARG A 84 7.46 -20.57 42.63
N TYR A 85 8.50 -20.98 43.36
CA TYR A 85 9.44 -22.00 42.90
C TYR A 85 8.75 -23.36 42.78
N VAL A 86 8.87 -24.00 41.60
CA VAL A 86 8.38 -25.35 41.33
C VAL A 86 9.55 -26.30 41.10
N LYS A 87 10.43 -25.98 40.13
CA LYS A 87 11.66 -26.74 39.84
C LYS A 87 12.68 -25.88 39.10
N ALA A 88 13.94 -26.28 39.11
CA ALA A 88 15.07 -25.48 38.62
C ALA A 88 14.97 -24.99 37.16
N LEU A 89 14.31 -25.78 36.29
CA LEU A 89 14.13 -25.49 34.86
C LEU A 89 12.74 -24.95 34.50
N GLU A 90 11.87 -24.74 35.48
CA GLU A 90 10.58 -24.10 35.27
C GLU A 90 10.68 -22.62 35.58
N LYS A 91 10.11 -21.76 34.73
CA LYS A 91 10.24 -20.32 34.90
C LYS A 91 9.50 -19.88 36.17
N ALA A 92 10.18 -19.11 37.00
CA ALA A 92 9.59 -18.42 38.13
C ALA A 92 9.75 -16.91 37.94
N LYS A 93 8.95 -16.15 38.69
CA LYS A 93 8.94 -14.68 38.62
C LYS A 93 9.92 -14.10 39.63
N PHE A 94 10.85 -13.27 39.16
CA PHE A 94 11.86 -12.58 39.97
C PHE A 94 11.73 -11.08 39.84
N ARG A 95 12.23 -10.34 40.83
CA ARG A 95 12.32 -8.88 40.85
C ARG A 95 13.76 -8.45 41.10
N CYS A 96 14.25 -7.47 40.34
CA CYS A 96 15.56 -6.86 40.55
C CYS A 96 15.45 -5.79 41.63
N LEU A 97 16.31 -5.87 42.64
CA LEU A 97 16.30 -4.89 43.74
C LEU A 97 16.86 -3.53 43.31
N LYS A 98 17.72 -3.49 42.28
CA LYS A 98 18.30 -2.24 41.77
C LYS A 98 17.32 -1.36 40.98
N CYS A 99 16.46 -1.95 40.15
CA CYS A 99 15.59 -1.19 39.24
C CYS A 99 14.10 -1.53 39.37
N GLY A 100 13.73 -2.46 40.26
CA GLY A 100 12.36 -2.91 40.46
C GLY A 100 11.78 -3.78 39.32
N HIS A 101 12.52 -4.00 38.24
CA HIS A 101 12.03 -4.76 37.09
C HIS A 101 11.68 -6.21 37.49
N GLU A 102 10.52 -6.68 37.04
CA GLU A 102 10.06 -8.06 37.25
C GLU A 102 10.10 -8.86 35.95
N TRP A 103 10.63 -10.07 35.98
CA TRP A 103 10.70 -10.93 34.79
C TRP A 103 10.62 -12.42 35.14
N ASN A 104 10.22 -13.21 34.15
CA ASN A 104 10.16 -14.67 34.25
C ASN A 104 11.43 -15.31 33.70
N VAL A 105 12.10 -16.10 34.52
CA VAL A 105 13.32 -16.81 34.16
C VAL A 105 13.44 -18.10 34.98
N THR A 106 14.20 -19.07 34.50
CA THR A 106 14.42 -20.31 35.24
C THR A 106 15.32 -20.04 36.45
N PRO A 107 14.98 -20.58 37.64
CA PRO A 107 15.80 -20.52 38.84
C PRO A 107 17.28 -20.89 38.61
N ALA A 108 17.53 -21.92 37.79
CA ALA A 108 18.90 -22.33 37.43
C ALA A 108 19.72 -21.22 36.75
N HIS A 109 19.11 -20.41 35.87
CA HIS A 109 19.81 -19.31 35.21
C HIS A 109 20.07 -18.13 36.16
N ILE A 110 19.20 -17.92 37.15
CA ILE A 110 19.43 -16.89 38.17
C ILE A 110 20.63 -17.26 39.03
N LEU A 111 20.72 -18.52 39.49
CA LEU A 111 21.86 -19.00 40.26
C LEU A 111 23.16 -19.02 39.43
N SER A 112 23.09 -19.27 38.12
CA SER A 112 24.26 -19.19 37.22
C SER A 112 24.72 -17.75 36.90
N GLY A 113 24.27 -16.74 37.66
CA GLY A 113 24.70 -15.35 37.53
C GLY A 113 23.95 -14.50 36.50
N ARG A 114 22.85 -14.99 35.90
CA ARG A 114 22.08 -14.16 34.94
C ARG A 114 21.33 -13.05 35.69
N GLY A 115 21.71 -11.80 35.42
CA GLY A 115 21.12 -10.62 36.05
C GLY A 115 19.86 -10.07 35.35
N CYS A 116 19.42 -8.91 35.82
CA CYS A 116 18.26 -8.22 35.28
C CYS A 116 18.46 -7.82 33.79
N PRO A 117 17.56 -8.23 32.88
CA PRO A 117 17.67 -7.88 31.46
C PRO A 117 17.54 -6.37 31.22
N ALA A 118 16.70 -5.66 31.99
CA ALA A 118 16.56 -4.21 31.88
C ALA A 118 17.85 -3.47 32.24
N CYS A 119 18.52 -3.86 33.34
CA CYS A 119 19.81 -3.30 33.72
C CYS A 119 20.91 -3.60 32.69
N ALA A 120 20.91 -4.81 32.12
CA ALA A 120 21.87 -5.19 31.07
C ALA A 120 21.68 -4.35 29.79
N LEU A 121 20.42 -4.13 29.37
CA LEU A 121 20.09 -3.26 28.24
C LEU A 121 20.50 -1.81 28.49
N SER A 122 20.20 -1.27 29.68
CA SER A 122 20.59 0.10 30.06
C SER A 122 22.11 0.30 30.01
N ARG A 123 22.89 -0.68 30.51
CA ARG A 123 24.36 -0.62 30.49
C ARG A 123 24.92 -0.66 29.07
N ARG A 124 24.36 -1.54 28.22
CA ARG A 124 24.72 -1.63 26.81
C ARG A 124 24.39 -0.34 26.06
N GLY A 125 23.24 0.27 26.34
CA GLY A 125 22.85 1.56 25.75
C GLY A 125 23.77 2.71 26.20
N ALA A 126 24.25 2.69 27.44
CA ALA A 126 25.22 3.67 27.93
C ALA A 126 26.60 3.50 27.28
N SER A 127 27.09 2.26 27.14
CA SER A 127 28.41 1.98 26.55
C SER A 127 28.47 2.24 25.03
N GLN A 128 27.32 2.27 24.35
CA GLN A 128 27.23 2.57 22.91
C GLN A 128 26.95 4.05 22.62
N ARG A 129 26.76 4.89 23.66
CA ARG A 129 26.45 6.31 23.48
C ARG A 129 27.72 7.05 23.06
N LEU A 130 27.65 7.78 21.94
CA LEU A 130 28.71 8.70 21.53
C LEU A 130 28.97 9.75 22.61
N THR A 131 30.22 10.18 22.75
CA THR A 131 30.54 11.40 23.50
C THR A 131 30.23 12.63 22.65
N MET A 132 30.24 13.82 23.25
CA MET A 132 30.07 15.06 22.49
C MET A 132 31.20 15.23 21.46
N GLU A 133 32.43 14.93 21.85
CA GLU A 133 33.63 15.05 21.01
C GLU A 133 33.50 14.16 19.77
N LEU A 134 33.19 12.87 19.97
CA LEU A 134 33.03 11.92 18.87
C LEU A 134 31.80 12.24 17.99
N PHE A 135 30.74 12.80 18.57
CA PHE A 135 29.61 13.31 17.79
C PHE A 135 30.02 14.49 16.90
N LEU A 136 30.76 15.46 17.44
CA LEU A 136 31.22 16.64 16.70
C LEU A 136 32.23 16.27 15.61
N GLU A 137 33.13 15.33 15.87
CA GLU A 137 34.05 14.77 14.87
C GLU A 137 33.26 14.24 13.66
N ARG A 138 32.32 13.32 13.90
CA ARG A 138 31.46 12.77 12.83
C ARG A 138 30.56 13.82 12.19
N LEU A 139 30.11 14.83 12.94
CA LEU A 139 29.32 15.93 12.39
C LEU A 139 30.14 16.75 11.38
N HIS A 140 31.39 17.03 11.70
CA HIS A 140 32.29 17.78 10.82
C HIS A 140 32.79 16.96 9.62
N GLU A 141 32.84 15.62 9.72
CA GLU A 141 33.04 14.75 8.55
C GLU A 141 31.90 14.90 7.52
N ILE A 142 30.67 15.13 7.98
CA ILE A 142 29.51 15.37 7.12
C ILE A 142 29.51 16.80 6.56
N ASP A 143 29.67 17.80 7.42
CA ASP A 143 29.77 19.21 7.01
C ASP A 143 30.57 20.00 8.06
N PRO A 144 31.79 20.48 7.75
CA PRO A 144 32.65 21.18 8.69
C PRO A 144 32.06 22.53 9.15
N ASN A 145 31.02 23.03 8.48
CA ASN A 145 30.34 24.26 8.85
C ASN A 145 29.27 24.05 9.93
N LEU A 146 28.85 22.82 10.22
CA LEU A 146 27.82 22.56 11.22
C LEU A 146 28.39 22.60 12.62
N VAL A 147 27.79 23.43 13.48
CA VAL A 147 28.12 23.47 14.90
C VAL A 147 26.89 23.35 15.78
N VAL A 148 27.09 22.77 16.95
CA VAL A 148 26.10 22.78 18.02
C VAL A 148 26.08 24.16 18.66
N ARG A 149 24.88 24.66 18.99
CA ARG A 149 24.74 25.96 19.69
C ARG A 149 25.48 25.92 21.05
N LYS A 150 26.14 27.03 21.40
CA LYS A 150 26.88 27.16 22.66
C LYS A 150 25.99 26.81 23.86
N GLY A 151 26.50 25.99 24.78
CA GLY A 151 25.82 25.57 26.01
C GLY A 151 24.89 24.36 25.86
N VAL A 152 24.85 23.70 24.70
CA VAL A 152 24.08 22.47 24.50
C VAL A 152 24.99 21.25 24.53
N GLU A 153 24.61 20.25 25.31
CA GLU A 153 25.33 18.97 25.44
C GLU A 153 24.66 17.83 24.64
N TYR A 154 25.47 16.91 24.12
CA TYR A 154 24.98 15.70 23.47
C TYR A 154 24.39 14.74 24.52
N ARG A 155 23.10 14.42 24.39
CA ARG A 155 22.40 13.51 25.33
C ARG A 155 22.32 12.08 24.83
N ASN A 156 21.89 11.89 23.59
CA ASN A 156 21.75 10.61 22.90
C ASN A 156 21.38 10.90 21.42
N ASN A 157 21.35 9.86 20.59
CA ASN A 157 21.14 10.02 19.15
C ASN A 157 19.69 10.35 18.72
N ARG A 158 18.71 10.34 19.63
CA ARG A 158 17.28 10.59 19.31
C ARG A 158 16.75 11.91 19.87
N THR A 159 17.44 12.52 20.85
CA THR A 159 17.06 13.83 21.38
C THR A 159 17.47 14.91 20.39
N ARG A 160 16.53 15.76 19.97
CA ARG A 160 16.81 16.88 19.07
C ARG A 160 17.78 17.87 19.73
N MET A 161 18.66 18.46 18.92
CA MET A 161 19.57 19.50 19.34
C MET A 161 19.61 20.63 18.30
N PRO A 162 19.79 21.89 18.74
CA PRO A 162 19.95 23.02 17.84
C PRO A 162 21.35 23.01 17.20
N LEU A 163 21.36 22.98 15.88
CA LEU A 163 22.56 23.19 15.06
C LEU A 163 22.49 24.54 14.37
N ARG A 164 23.67 25.11 14.12
CA ARG A 164 23.88 26.30 13.32
C ARG A 164 24.93 26.01 12.25
N CYS A 165 24.66 26.41 11.01
CA CYS A 165 25.67 26.39 9.97
C CYS A 165 26.48 27.70 9.98
N LYS A 166 27.81 27.63 10.10
CA LYS A 166 28.71 28.78 10.06
C LYS A 166 28.73 29.47 8.70
N ALA A 167 28.61 28.72 7.60
CA ALA A 167 28.64 29.26 6.24
C ALA A 167 27.39 30.11 5.91
N CYS A 168 26.19 29.54 6.09
CA CYS A 168 24.94 30.22 5.73
C CYS A 168 24.25 30.91 6.91
N GLY A 169 24.62 30.60 8.16
CA GLY A 169 24.00 31.14 9.37
C GLY A 169 22.70 30.45 9.80
N TYR A 170 22.22 29.46 9.05
CA TYR A 170 20.93 28.80 9.32
C TYR A 170 20.93 28.00 10.62
N GLU A 171 19.87 28.18 11.41
CA GLU A 171 19.65 27.48 12.67
C GLU A 171 18.45 26.55 12.56
N TYR A 172 18.59 25.33 13.09
CA TYR A 172 17.54 24.31 13.04
C TYR A 172 17.73 23.24 14.11
N GLU A 173 16.64 22.61 14.51
CA GLU A 173 16.68 21.46 15.42
C GLU A 173 16.63 20.14 14.66
N ILE A 174 17.52 19.22 15.00
CA ILE A 174 17.61 17.89 14.38
C ILE A 174 18.11 16.86 15.39
N THR A 175 17.78 15.59 15.20
CA THR A 175 18.36 14.52 16.03
C THR A 175 19.79 14.21 15.57
N PRO A 176 20.71 13.82 16.49
CA PRO A 176 22.05 13.42 16.09
C PRO A 176 22.06 12.22 15.13
N HIS A 177 21.13 11.28 15.27
CA HIS A 177 20.96 10.19 14.32
C HIS A 177 20.72 10.74 12.91
N ASP A 178 19.76 11.64 12.75
CA ASP A 178 19.36 12.12 11.43
C ASP A 178 20.41 13.02 10.79
N VAL A 179 21.12 13.85 11.58
CA VAL A 179 22.17 14.72 11.02
C VAL A 179 23.39 13.92 10.58
N LEU A 180 23.78 12.87 11.31
CA LEU A 180 24.90 12.02 10.91
C LEU A 180 24.60 11.16 9.67
N HIS A 181 23.32 11.00 9.33
CA HIS A 181 22.88 10.36 8.06
C HIS A 181 22.42 11.39 7.02
N SER A 182 22.59 12.70 7.29
CA SER A 182 22.23 13.77 6.37
C SER A 182 23.36 14.08 5.39
N ARG A 183 23.08 14.93 4.40
CA ARG A 183 24.10 15.43 3.47
C ARG A 183 24.79 16.71 3.95
N GLY A 184 24.63 17.10 5.22
CA GLY A 184 25.15 18.38 5.75
C GLY A 184 24.05 19.43 5.96
N CYS A 185 24.41 20.71 5.99
CA CYS A 185 23.46 21.77 6.29
C CYS A 185 22.26 21.74 5.32
N PRO A 186 21.01 21.57 5.81
CA PRO A 186 19.84 21.45 4.96
C PRO A 186 19.50 22.75 4.23
N ASN A 187 20.00 23.90 4.70
CA ASN A 187 19.83 25.17 3.99
C ASN A 187 20.78 25.28 2.79
N CYS A 188 22.03 24.81 2.93
CA CYS A 188 22.99 24.77 1.83
C CYS A 188 22.65 23.67 0.81
N HIS A 189 22.19 22.50 1.29
CA HIS A 189 21.97 21.31 0.46
C HIS A 189 20.55 21.18 -0.13
N ARG A 190 19.55 21.95 0.34
CA ARG A 190 18.17 21.91 -0.19
C ARG A 190 17.72 23.21 -0.85
N ALA A 191 18.62 24.18 -1.04
CA ALA A 191 18.33 25.25 -1.96
C ALA A 191 18.17 24.65 -3.37
N CYS A 192 17.22 25.18 -4.15
CA CYS A 192 16.95 24.66 -5.49
C CYS A 192 18.12 24.90 -6.46
N THR A 193 19.07 25.75 -6.08
CA THR A 193 20.27 26.17 -6.81
C THR A 193 21.42 26.39 -5.83
N SER A 194 22.64 26.09 -6.22
CA SER A 194 23.82 26.28 -5.33
C SER A 194 24.19 27.76 -5.20
N PHE A 195 24.98 28.11 -4.17
CA PHE A 195 25.53 29.47 -4.06
C PHE A 195 26.44 29.80 -5.26
N LEU A 196 27.24 28.83 -5.72
CA LEU A 196 28.10 28.97 -6.88
C LEU A 196 27.29 29.30 -8.15
N GLU A 197 26.20 28.56 -8.38
CA GLU A 197 25.26 28.79 -9.48
C GLU A 197 24.64 30.18 -9.42
N GLN A 198 24.07 30.56 -8.27
CA GLN A 198 23.45 31.87 -8.09
C GLN A 198 24.47 33.01 -8.22
N PHE A 199 25.70 32.81 -7.75
CA PHE A 199 26.75 33.81 -7.89
C PHE A 199 27.05 34.08 -9.36
N ILE A 200 27.31 33.03 -10.14
CA ILE A 200 27.58 33.17 -11.58
C ILE A 200 26.36 33.75 -12.29
N TYR A 201 25.15 33.26 -12.00
CA TYR A 201 23.91 33.78 -12.58
C TYR A 201 23.77 35.30 -12.36
N HIS A 202 23.87 35.75 -11.10
CA HIS A 202 23.75 37.17 -10.76
C HIS A 202 24.88 38.01 -11.36
N SER A 203 26.07 37.44 -11.54
CA SER A 203 27.16 38.09 -12.26
C SER A 203 26.82 38.34 -13.72
N PHE A 204 26.30 37.35 -14.45
CA PHE A 204 25.86 37.53 -15.83
C PHE A 204 24.65 38.47 -15.94
N VAL A 205 23.67 38.36 -15.03
CA VAL A 205 22.53 39.28 -14.96
C VAL A 205 23.01 40.72 -14.78
N ARG A 206 24.04 40.94 -13.96
CA ARG A 206 24.55 42.29 -13.72
C ARG A 206 25.21 42.91 -14.95
N VAL A 207 25.86 42.10 -15.79
CA VAL A 207 26.58 42.52 -17.00
C VAL A 207 25.62 42.65 -18.20
N LEU A 208 24.70 41.70 -18.38
CA LEU A 208 23.85 41.60 -19.58
C LEU A 208 22.43 42.14 -19.37
N GLY A 209 21.94 42.16 -18.12
CA GLY A 209 20.56 42.47 -17.77
C GLY A 209 19.71 41.23 -17.50
N GLU A 210 18.69 41.40 -16.66
CA GLU A 210 17.87 40.30 -16.11
C GLU A 210 17.06 39.52 -17.16
N SER A 211 16.57 40.18 -18.21
CA SER A 211 15.79 39.53 -19.27
C SER A 211 16.63 38.66 -20.21
N LYS A 212 17.96 38.76 -20.16
CA LYS A 212 18.89 38.09 -21.09
C LYS A 212 19.50 36.80 -20.55
N VAL A 213 19.39 36.57 -19.25
CA VAL A 213 20.02 35.43 -18.57
C VAL A 213 18.92 34.60 -17.95
N LEU A 214 18.81 33.35 -18.40
CA LEU A 214 17.79 32.41 -17.97
C LEU A 214 18.41 31.44 -16.96
N SER A 215 17.72 31.23 -15.84
CA SER A 215 18.08 30.19 -14.87
C SER A 215 17.23 28.94 -15.10
N ARG A 216 17.87 27.77 -15.08
CA ARG A 216 17.24 26.45 -15.16
C ARG A 216 16.34 26.26 -16.39
N ASP A 217 16.80 26.75 -17.53
CA ASP A 217 16.05 26.60 -18.78
C ASP A 217 15.98 25.13 -19.20
N LYS A 218 14.79 24.63 -19.53
CA LYS A 218 14.59 23.26 -20.05
C LYS A 218 14.26 23.24 -21.53
N THR A 219 14.03 24.41 -22.11
CA THR A 219 13.42 24.54 -23.42
C THR A 219 14.44 24.48 -24.55
N ALA A 220 15.63 25.03 -24.35
CA ALA A 220 16.67 25.14 -25.37
C ALA A 220 17.14 23.77 -25.89
N ILE A 221 17.27 22.78 -25.00
CA ILE A 221 17.81 21.46 -25.34
C ILE A 221 16.93 20.27 -24.90
N GLY A 222 15.76 20.52 -24.32
CA GLY A 222 14.92 19.46 -23.74
C GLY A 222 15.47 18.83 -22.45
N ALA A 223 16.51 19.45 -21.87
CA ALA A 223 17.11 19.14 -20.58
C ALA A 223 17.43 20.46 -19.86
N GLU A 224 17.47 20.43 -18.53
CA GLU A 224 17.73 21.62 -17.69
C GLU A 224 19.15 22.14 -17.94
N LEU A 225 19.30 23.43 -18.22
CA LEU A 225 20.55 24.19 -18.23
C LEU A 225 20.54 25.15 -17.05
N ASP A 226 21.50 25.04 -16.13
CA ASP A 226 21.52 25.81 -14.88
C ASP A 226 21.50 27.32 -15.15
N ILE A 227 22.37 27.76 -16.06
CA ILE A 227 22.42 29.13 -16.57
C ILE A 227 22.48 29.08 -18.09
N TYR A 228 21.54 29.73 -18.77
CA TYR A 228 21.48 29.81 -20.22
C TYR A 228 21.35 31.26 -20.68
N ILE A 229 22.15 31.66 -21.66
CA ILE A 229 22.21 33.01 -22.21
C ILE A 229 21.94 32.90 -23.72
N PRO A 230 20.69 33.06 -24.17
CA PRO A 230 20.30 32.82 -25.56
C PRO A 230 21.07 33.67 -26.56
N GLU A 231 21.28 34.95 -26.27
CA GLU A 231 21.96 35.89 -27.16
C GLU A 231 23.41 35.48 -27.47
N LEU A 232 24.08 34.87 -26.48
CA LEU A 232 25.46 34.39 -26.62
C LEU A 232 25.55 32.93 -27.07
N LYS A 233 24.40 32.24 -27.20
CA LYS A 233 24.33 30.77 -27.33
C LYS A 233 25.23 30.07 -26.32
N ALA A 234 25.21 30.55 -25.07
CA ALA A 234 26.09 30.11 -24.00
C ALA A 234 25.29 29.43 -22.89
N ALA A 235 25.82 28.33 -22.36
CA ALA A 235 25.29 27.69 -21.16
C ALA A 235 26.41 27.44 -20.15
N ILE A 236 26.09 27.49 -18.86
CA ILE A 236 27.05 27.31 -17.77
C ILE A 236 26.46 26.35 -16.74
N GLU A 237 27.24 25.33 -16.36
CA GLU A 237 26.84 24.27 -15.43
C GLU A 237 27.85 24.16 -14.28
N PRO A 238 27.65 24.91 -13.20
CA PRO A 238 28.47 24.79 -12.00
C PRO A 238 28.05 23.57 -11.17
N GLY A 239 29.02 22.72 -10.84
CA GLY A 239 28.82 21.55 -10.01
C GLY A 239 30.05 21.23 -9.16
N SER A 240 29.89 20.25 -8.27
CA SER A 240 30.99 19.75 -7.44
C SER A 240 31.43 18.38 -7.90
N TRP A 241 32.74 18.23 -8.13
CA TRP A 241 33.32 16.98 -8.65
C TRP A 241 33.02 15.77 -7.76
N TYR A 242 32.99 15.99 -6.44
CA TYR A 242 32.62 14.97 -5.46
C TYR A 242 31.33 14.22 -5.84
N TRP A 243 30.33 14.95 -6.36
CA TRP A 243 29.04 14.39 -6.80
C TRP A 243 29.05 13.94 -8.27
N HIS A 244 29.83 14.61 -9.12
CA HIS A 244 29.81 14.41 -10.57
C HIS A 244 30.81 13.37 -11.09
N LYS A 245 31.78 12.93 -10.29
CA LYS A 245 32.80 11.95 -10.71
C LYS A 245 32.22 10.64 -11.26
N ASN A 246 31.03 10.24 -10.79
CA ASN A 246 30.32 9.04 -11.27
C ASN A 246 29.27 9.34 -12.37
N LEU A 247 29.13 10.60 -12.79
CA LEU A 247 28.12 11.09 -13.75
C LEU A 247 28.74 11.65 -15.04
N VAL A 248 30.06 11.57 -15.21
CA VAL A 248 30.80 12.14 -16.36
C VAL A 248 30.20 11.76 -17.72
N ALA A 249 29.75 10.51 -17.91
CA ALA A 249 29.12 10.08 -19.16
C ALA A 249 27.81 10.83 -19.47
N ARG A 250 27.03 11.17 -18.44
CA ARG A 250 25.80 11.98 -18.55
C ARG A 250 26.16 13.42 -18.90
N ASP A 251 27.15 14.00 -18.22
CA ASP A 251 27.57 15.38 -18.44
C ASP A 251 28.15 15.55 -19.85
N ARG A 252 28.96 14.59 -20.32
CA ARG A 252 29.46 14.52 -21.70
C ARG A 252 28.33 14.43 -22.73
N LYS A 253 27.26 13.67 -22.44
CA LYS A 253 26.07 13.62 -23.32
C LYS A 253 25.39 14.99 -23.40
N LYS A 254 25.29 15.71 -22.28
CA LYS A 254 24.69 17.06 -22.23
C LYS A 254 25.49 18.05 -23.08
N HIS A 255 26.82 18.01 -23.01
CA HIS A 255 27.71 18.78 -23.90
C HIS A 255 27.46 18.50 -25.38
N ARG A 256 27.32 17.23 -25.76
CA ARG A 256 27.02 16.86 -27.16
C ARG A 256 25.70 17.44 -27.64
N ILE A 257 24.64 17.33 -26.84
CA ILE A 257 23.32 17.89 -27.18
C ILE A 257 23.38 19.42 -27.31
N CYS A 258 24.13 20.11 -26.43
CA CYS A 258 24.33 21.56 -26.54
C CYS A 258 25.03 21.91 -27.85
N ASN A 259 26.13 21.21 -28.19
CA ASN A 259 26.87 21.42 -29.44
C ASN A 259 25.99 21.19 -30.68
N GLU A 260 25.16 20.13 -30.69
CA GLU A 260 24.19 19.86 -31.77
C GLU A 260 23.17 20.99 -31.94
N LYS A 261 22.86 21.71 -30.85
CA LYS A 261 21.98 22.90 -30.84
C LYS A 261 22.73 24.21 -31.08
N GLY A 262 24.04 24.17 -31.32
CA GLY A 262 24.89 25.34 -31.49
C GLY A 262 25.06 26.16 -30.22
N ILE A 263 24.88 25.54 -29.05
CA ILE A 263 25.05 26.14 -27.73
C ILE A 263 26.39 25.69 -27.16
N LYS A 264 27.26 26.64 -26.79
CA LYS A 264 28.53 26.36 -26.11
C LYS A 264 28.26 26.19 -24.62
N LEU A 265 28.34 24.96 -24.15
CA LEU A 265 28.23 24.64 -22.72
C LEU A 265 29.60 24.64 -22.05
N VAL A 266 29.74 25.36 -20.93
CA VAL A 266 30.92 25.32 -20.04
C VAL A 266 30.50 24.71 -18.71
N THR A 267 31.14 23.61 -18.31
CA THR A 267 30.92 23.00 -16.99
C THR A 267 32.03 23.42 -16.03
N ILE A 268 31.68 23.72 -14.79
CA ILE A 268 32.63 24.09 -13.75
C ILE A 268 32.58 23.02 -12.66
N TYR A 269 33.72 22.43 -12.33
CA TYR A 269 33.83 21.53 -11.17
C TYR A 269 34.75 22.12 -10.11
N ASP A 270 34.20 22.33 -8.92
CA ASP A 270 34.99 22.54 -7.71
C ASP A 270 35.31 21.19 -7.03
N HIS A 271 36.21 21.17 -6.04
CA HIS A 271 36.69 19.93 -5.40
C HIS A 271 37.28 18.89 -6.38
N TYR A 272 37.86 19.36 -7.48
CA TYR A 272 38.38 18.49 -8.52
C TYR A 272 39.73 17.91 -8.11
N ASP A 273 39.82 16.58 -8.08
CA ASP A 273 40.98 15.83 -7.57
C ASP A 273 41.69 14.98 -8.64
N ASN A 274 41.29 15.11 -9.90
CA ASN A 274 41.85 14.34 -11.01
C ASN A 274 42.91 15.14 -11.79
N GLU A 275 43.86 14.43 -12.41
CA GLU A 275 44.91 15.05 -13.23
C GLU A 275 44.43 15.45 -14.64
N THR A 276 43.43 14.76 -15.19
CA THR A 276 42.98 14.93 -16.58
C THR A 276 41.56 15.42 -16.64
N LEU A 277 41.31 16.50 -17.40
CA LEU A 277 39.98 17.05 -17.60
C LEU A 277 39.02 16.02 -18.20
N PRO A 278 37.73 16.04 -17.80
CA PRO A 278 36.76 15.08 -18.30
C PRO A 278 36.33 15.34 -19.76
N PHE A 279 36.46 16.59 -20.22
CA PHE A 279 36.14 17.09 -21.57
C PHE A 279 36.62 18.56 -21.74
N ASP A 280 36.71 19.06 -22.99
CA ASP A 280 37.39 20.32 -23.36
C ASP A 280 36.81 21.60 -22.72
N ASN A 281 35.47 21.75 -22.70
CA ASN A 281 34.80 22.92 -22.10
C ASN A 281 34.52 22.71 -20.60
N CYS A 282 35.56 22.36 -19.85
CA CYS A 282 35.48 22.10 -18.42
C CYS A 282 36.49 22.94 -17.64
N PHE A 283 36.00 23.80 -16.74
CA PHE A 283 36.84 24.54 -15.81
C PHE A 283 36.85 23.82 -14.47
N VAL A 284 38.03 23.60 -13.91
CA VAL A 284 38.18 22.82 -12.68
C VAL A 284 38.99 23.58 -11.64
N THR A 285 38.74 23.27 -10.38
CA THR A 285 39.54 23.76 -9.24
C THR A 285 39.47 22.78 -8.08
N ASP A 286 40.54 22.69 -7.30
CA ASP A 286 40.70 21.79 -6.16
C ASP A 286 39.91 22.23 -4.92
N CYS A 287 39.56 23.52 -4.84
CA CYS A 287 38.96 24.12 -3.66
C CYS A 287 37.44 24.28 -3.76
N ASP A 288 36.76 24.39 -2.62
CA ASP A 288 35.35 24.77 -2.54
C ASP A 288 35.15 26.23 -2.97
N LEU A 289 34.58 26.47 -4.16
CA LEU A 289 34.34 27.83 -4.64
C LEU A 289 33.23 28.54 -3.87
N ALA A 290 32.34 27.81 -3.20
CA ALA A 290 31.28 28.41 -2.39
C ALA A 290 31.79 28.86 -1.01
N HIS A 291 32.97 28.41 -0.58
CA HIS A 291 33.54 28.78 0.72
C HIS A 291 33.99 30.26 0.76
N VAL A 292 33.70 30.93 1.88
CA VAL A 292 33.94 32.38 2.03
C VAL A 292 35.42 32.75 1.88
N SER A 293 36.35 31.87 2.26
CA SER A 293 37.79 32.10 2.10
C SER A 293 38.24 32.12 0.63
N ASN A 294 37.49 31.47 -0.27
CA ASN A 294 37.86 31.30 -1.67
C ASN A 294 37.19 32.34 -2.58
N ARG A 295 36.74 33.47 -2.01
CA ARG A 295 36.01 34.53 -2.73
C ARG A 295 36.76 35.04 -3.96
N ASN A 296 38.06 35.28 -3.84
CA ASN A 296 38.84 35.79 -4.97
C ASN A 296 38.92 34.75 -6.09
N LYS A 297 39.15 33.47 -5.75
CA LYS A 297 39.13 32.37 -6.72
C LYS A 297 37.77 32.25 -7.44
N LEU A 298 36.66 32.44 -6.74
CA LEU A 298 35.32 32.46 -7.35
C LEU A 298 35.13 33.65 -8.31
N ILE A 299 35.58 34.84 -7.92
CA ILE A 299 35.55 36.02 -8.78
C ILE A 299 36.40 35.79 -10.03
N ASP A 300 37.62 35.27 -9.88
CA ASP A 300 38.54 35.01 -10.98
C ASP A 300 38.00 33.93 -11.93
N MET A 301 37.39 32.88 -11.39
CA MET A 301 36.68 31.87 -12.19
C MET A 301 35.53 32.51 -12.99
N THR A 302 34.77 33.40 -12.37
CA THR A 302 33.65 34.09 -13.04
C THR A 302 34.14 35.05 -14.12
N LYS A 303 35.25 35.77 -13.87
CA LYS A 303 35.91 36.61 -14.89
C LYS A 303 36.40 35.79 -16.08
N ARG A 304 36.95 34.60 -15.83
CA ARG A 304 37.35 33.67 -16.89
C ARG A 304 36.16 33.24 -17.75
N LEU A 305 34.98 33.00 -17.14
CA LEU A 305 33.75 32.73 -17.91
C LEU A 305 33.34 33.93 -18.77
N PHE A 306 33.43 35.14 -18.24
CA PHE A 306 33.14 36.34 -19.03
C PHE A 306 34.05 36.42 -20.27
N SER A 307 35.37 36.25 -20.09
CA SER A 307 36.30 36.24 -21.21
C SER A 307 36.04 35.12 -22.22
N GLU A 308 35.65 33.93 -21.75
CA GLU A 308 35.30 32.78 -22.60
C GLU A 308 34.14 33.06 -23.55
N PHE A 309 33.24 33.97 -23.16
CA PHE A 309 32.08 34.40 -23.95
C PHE A 309 32.24 35.82 -24.51
N GLY A 310 33.47 36.34 -24.56
CA GLY A 310 33.78 37.63 -25.18
C GLY A 310 33.21 38.85 -24.43
N LEU A 311 33.03 38.75 -23.12
CA LEU A 311 32.54 39.84 -22.28
C LEU A 311 33.69 40.47 -21.50
N ASP A 312 33.85 41.79 -21.65
CA ASP A 312 34.75 42.58 -20.81
C ASP A 312 34.03 43.00 -19.53
N SER A 313 34.29 42.28 -18.42
CA SER A 313 33.64 42.58 -17.15
C SER A 313 34.30 43.75 -16.44
N ILE A 314 33.68 44.91 -16.45
CA ILE A 314 34.05 46.07 -15.61
C ILE A 314 33.16 46.06 -14.36
N LEU A 315 33.29 45.02 -13.54
CA LEU A 315 32.62 44.95 -12.23
C LEU A 315 33.60 45.38 -11.14
N ASP A 316 33.25 46.46 -10.43
CA ASP A 316 34.02 46.94 -9.29
C ASP A 316 33.77 46.11 -8.02
N THR A 317 34.51 46.43 -6.96
CA THR A 317 34.45 45.73 -5.68
C THR A 317 33.05 45.78 -5.03
N ASP A 318 32.32 46.89 -5.16
CA ASP A 318 30.99 47.06 -4.58
C ASP A 318 29.94 46.21 -5.33
N GLU A 319 30.05 46.15 -6.65
CA GLU A 319 29.21 45.28 -7.47
C GLU A 319 29.39 43.80 -7.12
N TRP A 320 30.62 43.34 -6.90
CA TRP A 320 30.87 41.98 -6.41
C TRP A 320 30.27 41.73 -5.02
N VAL A 321 30.20 42.74 -4.15
CA VAL A 321 29.53 42.61 -2.83
C VAL A 321 28.02 42.48 -3.00
N LYS A 322 27.41 43.28 -3.89
CA LYS A 322 25.97 43.23 -4.20
C LYS A 322 25.57 41.88 -4.80
N ILE A 323 26.31 41.41 -5.82
CA ILE A 323 26.10 40.09 -6.45
C ILE A 323 26.13 38.99 -5.40
N ARG A 324 27.16 38.99 -4.54
CA ARG A 324 27.30 38.00 -3.46
C ARG A 324 26.10 38.01 -2.51
N LYS A 325 25.59 39.20 -2.15
CA LYS A 325 24.45 39.32 -1.25
C LYS A 325 23.18 38.73 -1.87
N ARG A 326 22.92 39.01 -3.16
CA ARG A 326 21.79 38.41 -3.90
C ARG A 326 21.95 36.91 -4.04
N ALA A 327 23.13 36.44 -4.45
CA ALA A 327 23.43 35.03 -4.57
C ALA A 327 23.18 34.27 -3.26
N LYS A 328 23.60 34.82 -2.12
CA LYS A 328 23.34 34.24 -0.79
C LYS A 328 21.85 34.23 -0.41
N MET A 329 21.06 35.20 -0.88
CA MET A 329 19.62 35.23 -0.66
C MET A 329 18.87 34.21 -1.52
N ASP A 330 19.28 34.03 -2.77
CA ASP A 330 18.58 33.15 -3.71
C ASP A 330 19.04 31.70 -3.59
N SER A 331 20.28 31.49 -3.13
CA SER A 331 20.83 30.16 -2.85
C SER A 331 20.51 29.64 -1.45
N ARG A 332 19.76 30.38 -0.62
CA ARG A 332 19.29 29.85 0.66
C ARG A 332 17.90 29.29 0.51
N ARG A 333 17.54 28.39 1.42
CA ARG A 333 16.16 27.97 1.59
C ARG A 333 15.32 29.18 1.96
N MET A 334 14.21 29.33 1.23
CA MET A 334 13.14 30.26 1.58
C MET A 334 12.62 29.97 2.99
N THR A 335 12.42 31.03 3.77
CA THR A 335 11.88 30.96 5.12
C THR A 335 10.36 30.82 5.11
N THR A 336 9.78 30.43 6.24
CA THR A 336 8.32 30.35 6.39
C THR A 336 7.65 31.72 6.21
N GLU A 337 8.28 32.81 6.66
CA GLU A 337 7.73 34.16 6.50
C GLU A 337 7.77 34.64 5.05
N GLU A 338 8.86 34.41 4.33
CA GLU A 338 8.93 34.73 2.90
C GLU A 338 7.91 33.94 2.09
N PHE A 339 7.73 32.64 2.41
CA PHE A 339 6.70 31.84 1.76
C PHE A 339 5.28 32.35 2.08
N LYS A 340 5.05 32.88 3.29
CA LYS A 340 3.77 33.53 3.64
C LYS A 340 3.52 34.79 2.81
N GLU A 341 4.52 35.64 2.66
CA GLU A 341 4.45 36.86 1.86
C GLU A 341 4.21 36.55 0.38
N GLU A 342 4.97 35.60 -0.18
CA GLU A 342 4.81 35.11 -1.55
C GLU A 342 3.38 34.57 -1.75
N LEU A 343 2.93 33.67 -0.88
CA LEU A 343 1.60 33.08 -0.99
C LEU A 343 0.49 34.11 -0.76
N PHE A 344 0.72 35.13 0.06
CA PHE A 344 -0.25 36.22 0.26
C PHE A 344 -0.46 37.01 -1.04
N GLY A 345 0.61 37.28 -1.79
CA GLY A 345 0.53 37.92 -3.11
C GLY A 345 -0.22 37.08 -4.15
N ILE A 346 -0.14 35.75 -4.07
CA ILE A 346 -0.80 34.82 -5.00
C ILE A 346 -2.27 34.57 -4.59
N ASN A 347 -2.51 34.27 -3.31
CA ASN A 347 -3.83 33.94 -2.79
C ASN A 347 -3.96 34.31 -1.30
N TYR A 348 -4.31 35.57 -1.04
CA TYR A 348 -4.52 36.12 0.31
C TYR A 348 -5.57 35.38 1.16
N LYS A 349 -6.45 34.57 0.54
CA LYS A 349 -7.49 33.77 1.23
C LYS A 349 -6.91 32.52 1.91
N ILE A 350 -5.65 32.19 1.66
CA ILE A 350 -4.95 31.08 2.31
C ILE A 350 -4.01 31.64 3.38
N ARG A 351 -4.07 31.07 4.58
CA ARG A 351 -3.18 31.34 5.70
C ARG A 351 -2.25 30.15 5.89
N VAL A 352 -0.93 30.38 5.89
CA VAL A 352 0.05 29.36 6.25
C VAL A 352 0.06 29.18 7.76
N VAL A 353 -0.09 27.92 8.23
CA VAL A 353 -0.14 27.57 9.66
C VAL A 353 1.08 26.73 10.07
N GLY A 354 1.61 25.90 9.16
CA GLY A 354 2.79 25.09 9.39
C GLY A 354 4.09 25.78 8.98
N GLU A 355 5.20 25.09 9.20
CA GLU A 355 6.53 25.53 8.76
C GLU A 355 6.80 25.13 7.31
N TYR A 356 7.41 26.04 6.54
CA TYR A 356 7.85 25.75 5.19
C TYR A 356 9.18 25.01 5.20
N THR A 357 9.21 23.83 4.55
CA THR A 357 10.44 23.05 4.40
C THR A 357 11.02 23.06 3.00
N LYS A 358 10.24 22.66 2.00
CA LYS A 358 10.64 22.73 0.59
C LYS A 358 9.38 22.77 -0.27
N ALA A 359 9.55 23.12 -1.55
CA ALA A 359 8.45 23.32 -2.48
C ALA A 359 7.49 22.11 -2.60
N ASN A 360 8.00 20.90 -2.40
CA ASN A 360 7.23 19.65 -2.56
C ASN A 360 6.87 18.97 -1.22
N ASP A 361 7.29 19.51 -0.08
CA ASP A 361 6.87 18.99 1.22
C ASP A 361 5.53 19.59 1.61
N ARG A 362 4.64 18.74 2.12
CA ARG A 362 3.31 19.21 2.52
C ARG A 362 3.42 20.18 3.70
N ILE A 363 2.78 21.34 3.56
CA ILE A 363 2.67 22.37 4.59
C ILE A 363 1.21 22.49 5.05
N LYS A 364 0.99 22.70 6.34
CA LYS A 364 -0.34 22.93 6.89
C LYS A 364 -0.79 24.36 6.57
N VAL A 365 -1.95 24.50 5.93
CA VAL A 365 -2.58 25.78 5.58
C VAL A 365 -4.05 25.80 5.97
N GLN A 366 -4.62 26.99 6.09
CA GLN A 366 -6.02 27.20 6.41
C GLN A 366 -6.66 28.22 5.46
N CYS A 367 -7.88 27.94 5.03
CA CYS A 367 -8.68 28.87 4.24
C CYS A 367 -9.33 29.90 5.18
N LYS A 368 -9.07 31.19 4.95
CA LYS A 368 -9.70 32.29 5.70
C LYS A 368 -11.21 32.42 5.43
N THR A 369 -11.70 31.87 4.32
CA THR A 369 -13.13 31.95 3.94
C THR A 369 -14.00 30.90 4.64
N CYS A 370 -13.54 29.65 4.72
CA CYS A 370 -14.34 28.55 5.27
C CYS A 370 -13.70 27.86 6.49
N ASN A 371 -12.60 28.41 7.00
CA ASN A 371 -11.78 27.91 8.11
C ASN A 371 -11.27 26.47 7.96
N HIS A 372 -11.40 25.86 6.79
CA HIS A 372 -10.89 24.52 6.51
C HIS A 372 -9.36 24.51 6.54
N THR A 373 -8.79 23.59 7.29
CA THR A 373 -7.35 23.35 7.40
C THR A 373 -6.97 22.08 6.65
N TRP A 374 -5.93 22.13 5.83
CA TRP A 374 -5.42 20.97 5.09
C TRP A 374 -3.90 21.02 4.91
N ASN A 375 -3.31 19.89 4.51
CA ASN A 375 -1.89 19.78 4.18
C ASN A 375 -1.73 19.95 2.65
N ALA A 376 -1.19 21.08 2.22
CA ALA A 376 -1.03 21.45 0.81
C ALA A 376 0.42 21.28 0.36
N ILE A 377 0.66 21.11 -0.94
CA ILE A 377 2.01 21.17 -1.51
C ILE A 377 2.29 22.65 -1.88
N PRO A 378 3.36 23.29 -1.37
CA PRO A 378 3.69 24.68 -1.67
C PRO A 378 3.80 25.00 -3.17
N ALA A 379 4.42 24.11 -3.96
CA ALA A 379 4.49 24.25 -5.42
C ALA A 379 3.10 24.34 -6.06
N SER A 380 2.13 23.54 -5.59
CA SER A 380 0.74 23.63 -6.07
C SER A 380 0.06 24.93 -5.65
N LEU A 381 0.35 25.42 -4.43
CA LEU A 381 -0.19 26.70 -3.97
C LEU A 381 0.33 27.88 -4.80
N ARG A 382 1.60 27.84 -5.23
CA ARG A 382 2.19 28.84 -6.15
C ARG A 382 1.50 28.87 -7.52
N LEU A 383 1.00 27.72 -7.98
CA LEU A 383 0.17 27.62 -9.19
C LEU A 383 -1.26 28.16 -8.98
N GLY A 384 -1.57 28.73 -7.81
CA GLY A 384 -2.88 29.31 -7.51
C GLY A 384 -3.92 28.31 -6.99
N VAL A 385 -3.54 27.06 -6.70
CA VAL A 385 -4.49 26.05 -6.20
C VAL A 385 -5.08 26.47 -4.84
N GLY A 386 -6.41 26.57 -4.81
CA GLY A 386 -7.17 27.08 -3.67
C GLY A 386 -7.58 26.03 -2.62
N CYS A 387 -8.52 26.44 -1.76
CA CYS A 387 -9.11 25.56 -0.76
C CYS A 387 -9.95 24.44 -1.41
N PRO A 388 -9.67 23.16 -1.12
CA PRO A 388 -10.41 22.04 -1.71
C PRO A 388 -11.88 21.99 -1.26
N LYS A 389 -12.19 22.49 -0.06
CA LYS A 389 -13.57 22.60 0.44
C LYS A 389 -14.37 23.66 -0.32
N CYS A 390 -13.80 24.85 -0.53
CA CYS A 390 -14.46 25.91 -1.30
C CYS A 390 -14.63 25.54 -2.78
N ALA A 391 -13.66 24.83 -3.35
CA ALA A 391 -13.73 24.33 -4.72
C ALA A 391 -14.65 23.09 -4.88
N GLY A 392 -15.20 22.54 -3.79
CA GLY A 392 -16.07 21.36 -3.83
C GLY A 392 -15.39 20.05 -4.22
N VAL A 393 -14.05 20.00 -4.20
CA VAL A 393 -13.23 18.82 -4.55
C VAL A 393 -12.83 17.98 -3.33
N LEU A 394 -13.15 18.45 -2.12
CA LEU A 394 -12.87 17.71 -0.89
C LEU A 394 -13.71 16.42 -0.84
N GLN A 395 -13.04 15.27 -0.71
CA GLN A 395 -13.70 13.98 -0.51
C GLN A 395 -14.46 13.99 0.83
N LEU A 396 -15.72 13.54 0.81
CA LEU A 396 -16.55 13.41 2.01
C LEU A 396 -16.04 12.29 2.91
N THR A 397 -16.24 12.39 4.22
CA THR A 397 -16.16 11.22 5.13
C THR A 397 -17.42 10.36 5.02
N HIS A 398 -17.41 9.15 5.59
CA HIS A 398 -18.62 8.31 5.65
C HIS A 398 -19.79 9.04 6.30
N ASP A 399 -19.60 9.64 7.48
CA ASP A 399 -20.67 10.37 8.18
C ASP A 399 -21.20 11.56 7.38
N GLN A 400 -20.30 12.30 6.73
CA GLN A 400 -20.70 13.42 5.86
C GLN A 400 -21.49 12.94 4.63
N PHE A 401 -21.12 11.80 4.05
CA PHE A 401 -21.89 11.17 2.98
C PHE A 401 -23.28 10.75 3.46
N VAL A 402 -23.38 10.09 4.62
CA VAL A 402 -24.67 9.66 5.20
C VAL A 402 -25.56 10.86 5.53
N ALA A 403 -25.01 11.92 6.12
CA ALA A 403 -25.75 13.14 6.42
C ALA A 403 -26.29 13.79 5.14
N ARG A 404 -25.46 13.90 4.09
CA ARG A 404 -25.89 14.43 2.79
C ARG A 404 -26.95 13.54 2.13
N LEU A 405 -26.81 12.22 2.22
CA LEU A 405 -27.80 11.27 1.70
C LEU A 405 -29.15 11.41 2.39
N ARG A 406 -29.18 11.57 3.72
CA ARG A 406 -30.42 11.77 4.50
C ARG A 406 -31.17 13.03 4.08
N VAL A 407 -30.45 14.12 3.82
CA VAL A 407 -31.07 15.38 3.36
C VAL A 407 -31.63 15.25 1.96
N LEU A 408 -30.90 14.59 1.04
CA LEU A 408 -31.28 14.54 -0.37
C LEU A 408 -32.26 13.43 -0.72
N GLN A 409 -32.21 12.29 -0.02
CA GLN A 409 -33.02 11.09 -0.23
C GLN A 409 -33.28 10.36 1.11
N PRO A 410 -34.18 10.88 1.96
CA PRO A 410 -34.41 10.38 3.33
C PRO A 410 -34.90 8.92 3.40
N ASP A 411 -35.47 8.44 2.30
CA ASP A 411 -35.98 7.07 2.15
C ASP A 411 -34.91 6.03 1.84
N LEU A 412 -33.63 6.43 1.74
CA LEU A 412 -32.52 5.51 1.48
C LEU A 412 -31.65 5.30 2.72
N ILE A 413 -31.26 4.05 2.95
CA ILE A 413 -30.35 3.64 4.02
C ILE A 413 -29.10 3.01 3.39
N PRO A 414 -27.89 3.56 3.60
CA PRO A 414 -26.66 2.89 3.22
C PRO A 414 -26.40 1.70 4.14
N LEU A 415 -26.12 0.54 3.55
CA LEU A 415 -25.81 -0.72 4.25
C LEU A 415 -24.31 -1.02 4.30
N THR A 416 -23.50 -0.34 3.48
CA THR A 416 -22.04 -0.44 3.49
C THR A 416 -21.41 0.91 3.77
N GLU A 417 -20.18 0.89 4.27
CA GLU A 417 -19.40 2.10 4.48
C GLU A 417 -19.10 2.81 3.14
N TYR A 418 -18.99 4.13 3.19
CA TYR A 418 -18.56 4.95 2.07
C TYR A 418 -17.04 5.10 2.15
N ILE A 419 -16.34 4.72 1.08
CA ILE A 419 -14.88 4.82 1.00
C ILE A 419 -14.50 6.05 0.17
N ASN A 420 -15.00 6.15 -1.06
CA ASN A 420 -14.78 7.26 -1.97
C ASN A 420 -15.89 7.30 -3.05
N THR A 421 -15.87 8.28 -3.96
CA THR A 421 -16.93 8.45 -4.98
C THR A 421 -16.94 7.37 -6.07
N LYS A 422 -15.87 6.60 -6.24
CA LYS A 422 -15.74 5.54 -7.26
C LYS A 422 -16.25 4.19 -6.74
N GLU A 423 -15.94 3.87 -5.49
CA GLU A 423 -16.37 2.63 -4.85
C GLU A 423 -17.89 2.61 -4.65
N LYS A 424 -18.53 1.50 -4.99
CA LYS A 424 -19.98 1.39 -4.91
C LYS A 424 -20.43 1.19 -3.46
N VAL A 425 -21.54 1.83 -3.11
CA VAL A 425 -22.23 1.65 -1.83
C VAL A 425 -23.48 0.82 -2.05
N VAL A 426 -23.75 -0.12 -1.16
CA VAL A 426 -25.01 -0.88 -1.13
C VAL A 426 -26.02 -0.07 -0.33
N VAL A 427 -27.20 0.15 -0.90
CA VAL A 427 -28.28 0.94 -0.28
C VAL A 427 -29.58 0.16 -0.28
N LYS A 428 -30.42 0.41 0.73
CA LYS A 428 -31.77 -0.13 0.89
C LYS A 428 -32.79 1.00 0.83
N CYS A 429 -33.85 0.82 0.04
CA CYS A 429 -35.00 1.71 0.05
C CYS A 429 -35.94 1.36 1.22
N LYS A 430 -36.31 2.35 2.04
CA LYS A 430 -37.28 2.20 3.13
C LYS A 430 -38.69 1.95 2.63
N VAL A 431 -39.07 2.54 1.49
CA VAL A 431 -40.43 2.45 0.93
C VAL A 431 -40.74 1.04 0.41
N CYS A 432 -39.88 0.47 -0.43
CA CYS A 432 -40.15 -0.83 -1.06
C CYS A 432 -39.22 -1.97 -0.60
N GLY A 433 -38.28 -1.69 0.31
CA GLY A 433 -37.31 -2.68 0.80
C GLY A 433 -36.20 -3.06 -0.17
N TYR A 434 -36.21 -2.57 -1.42
CA TYR A 434 -35.26 -2.98 -2.45
C TYR A 434 -33.82 -2.60 -2.10
N VAL A 435 -32.89 -3.56 -2.26
CA VAL A 435 -31.46 -3.40 -2.00
C VAL A 435 -30.67 -3.44 -3.31
N TRP A 436 -29.77 -2.47 -3.52
CA TRP A 436 -28.93 -2.45 -4.71
C TRP A 436 -27.58 -1.75 -4.47
N SER A 437 -26.62 -2.02 -5.34
CA SER A 437 -25.28 -1.41 -5.34
C SER A 437 -25.21 -0.30 -6.39
N THR A 438 -24.71 0.88 -6.01
CA THR A 438 -24.57 2.05 -6.92
C THR A 438 -23.39 2.94 -6.52
N GLN A 439 -22.94 3.82 -7.41
CA GLN A 439 -21.91 4.80 -7.06
C GLN A 439 -22.50 5.95 -6.19
N PRO A 440 -21.77 6.42 -5.16
CA PRO A 440 -22.18 7.51 -4.28
C PRO A 440 -22.62 8.79 -4.97
N TYR A 441 -21.98 9.14 -6.09
CA TYR A 441 -22.31 10.33 -6.87
C TYR A 441 -23.78 10.32 -7.34
N HIS A 442 -24.29 9.18 -7.81
CA HIS A 442 -25.68 9.09 -8.28
C HIS A 442 -26.72 9.27 -7.15
N LEU A 443 -26.32 9.04 -5.91
CA LEU A 443 -27.18 9.22 -4.75
C LEU A 443 -27.18 10.68 -4.25
N THR A 444 -26.03 11.35 -4.37
CA THR A 444 -25.77 12.64 -3.69
C THR A 444 -25.48 13.82 -4.63
N ALA A 445 -25.60 13.61 -5.95
CA ALA A 445 -25.44 14.64 -6.97
C ALA A 445 -26.33 15.86 -6.69
N THR A 446 -25.76 17.07 -6.83
CA THR A 446 -26.47 18.32 -6.52
C THR A 446 -27.63 18.56 -7.48
N SER A 447 -27.46 18.23 -8.77
CA SER A 447 -28.51 18.34 -9.79
C SER A 447 -29.56 17.22 -9.67
N PRO A 448 -30.86 17.54 -9.57
CA PRO A 448 -31.93 16.55 -9.54
C PRO A 448 -31.96 15.64 -10.78
N ARG A 449 -31.54 16.13 -11.95
CA ARG A 449 -31.53 15.35 -13.20
C ARG A 449 -30.48 14.22 -13.21
N GLN A 450 -29.38 14.40 -12.47
CA GLN A 450 -28.28 13.43 -12.39
C GLN A 450 -28.41 12.49 -11.18
N ARG A 451 -29.28 12.85 -10.23
CA ARG A 451 -29.54 12.07 -9.02
C ARG A 451 -30.57 10.99 -9.31
N THR A 452 -30.24 9.74 -9.01
CA THR A 452 -31.13 8.60 -9.21
C THR A 452 -31.60 8.05 -7.87
N GLY A 453 -32.92 7.85 -7.75
CA GLY A 453 -33.54 7.23 -6.58
C GLY A 453 -33.62 5.71 -6.67
N CYS A 454 -34.54 5.11 -5.91
CA CYS A 454 -34.75 3.67 -5.95
C CYS A 454 -35.17 3.21 -7.36
N PRO A 455 -34.43 2.27 -7.99
CA PRO A 455 -34.78 1.79 -9.33
C PRO A 455 -36.11 1.04 -9.34
N LYS A 456 -36.48 0.34 -8.26
CA LYS A 456 -37.77 -0.37 -8.17
C LYS A 456 -38.95 0.59 -8.11
N CYS A 457 -38.89 1.62 -7.26
CA CYS A 457 -39.94 2.66 -7.17
C CYS A 457 -40.09 3.46 -8.47
N SER A 458 -39.02 3.60 -9.26
CA SER A 458 -39.05 4.29 -10.56
C SER A 458 -39.37 3.36 -11.75
N GLY A 459 -39.77 2.11 -11.51
CA GLY A 459 -40.13 1.14 -12.55
C GLY A 459 -38.94 0.62 -13.38
N ARG A 460 -37.70 0.93 -12.98
CA ARG A 460 -36.45 0.51 -13.64
C ARG A 460 -35.72 -0.60 -12.87
N GLY A 461 -36.38 -1.20 -11.88
CA GLY A 461 -35.83 -2.24 -11.01
C GLY A 461 -35.48 -3.51 -11.78
N ARG A 462 -34.39 -4.17 -11.39
CA ARG A 462 -34.09 -5.51 -11.90
C ARG A 462 -34.96 -6.52 -11.14
N ARG A 463 -35.56 -7.46 -11.89
CA ARG A 463 -36.28 -8.62 -11.33
C ARG A 463 -35.33 -9.47 -10.49
N THR A 464 -35.79 -9.95 -9.34
CA THR A 464 -35.08 -10.97 -8.57
C THR A 464 -35.30 -12.36 -9.18
N PRO A 465 -34.49 -13.37 -8.81
CA PRO A 465 -34.74 -14.75 -9.23
C PRO A 465 -36.13 -15.25 -8.84
N ASP A 466 -36.58 -14.93 -7.63
CA ASP A 466 -37.89 -15.38 -7.11
C ASP A 466 -39.04 -14.69 -7.86
N GLU A 467 -38.93 -13.38 -8.12
CA GLU A 467 -39.91 -12.63 -8.92
C GLU A 467 -40.03 -13.22 -10.33
N PHE A 468 -38.88 -13.56 -10.96
CA PHE A 468 -38.87 -14.17 -12.28
C PHE A 468 -39.54 -15.56 -12.28
N VAL A 469 -39.23 -16.42 -11.31
CA VAL A 469 -39.83 -17.76 -11.21
C VAL A 469 -41.34 -17.67 -11.03
N ALA A 470 -41.83 -16.78 -10.15
CA ALA A 470 -43.25 -16.57 -9.94
C ALA A 470 -43.97 -16.05 -11.20
N GLU A 471 -43.36 -15.11 -11.93
CA GLU A 471 -43.92 -14.55 -13.18
C GLU A 471 -44.02 -15.63 -14.27
N ILE A 472 -43.01 -16.50 -14.42
CA ILE A 472 -43.07 -17.60 -15.38
C ILE A 472 -44.09 -18.67 -14.98
N ALA A 473 -44.21 -19.00 -13.68
CA ALA A 473 -45.22 -19.95 -13.21
C ALA A 473 -46.64 -19.49 -13.57
N ASN A 474 -46.90 -18.19 -13.51
CA ASN A 474 -48.19 -17.60 -13.92
C ASN A 474 -48.37 -17.58 -15.45
N LEU A 475 -47.35 -17.19 -16.22
CA LEU A 475 -47.45 -17.07 -17.69
C LEU A 475 -47.44 -18.42 -18.42
N SER A 476 -46.75 -19.42 -17.88
CA SER A 476 -46.56 -20.71 -18.52
C SER A 476 -46.40 -21.81 -17.47
N PRO A 477 -47.50 -22.27 -16.85
CA PRO A 477 -47.48 -23.28 -15.78
C PRO A 477 -46.77 -24.59 -16.18
N ALA A 478 -46.76 -24.91 -17.48
CA ALA A 478 -46.09 -26.09 -18.03
C ALA A 478 -44.55 -25.97 -18.09
N ILE A 479 -43.94 -24.86 -17.68
CA ILE A 479 -42.49 -24.64 -17.69
C ILE A 479 -41.96 -24.56 -16.25
N LYS A 480 -41.11 -25.52 -15.89
CA LYS A 480 -40.36 -25.54 -14.63
C LYS A 480 -38.98 -24.92 -14.82
N ILE A 481 -38.66 -23.90 -14.02
CA ILE A 481 -37.32 -23.30 -14.00
C ILE A 481 -36.37 -24.21 -13.18
N ILE A 482 -35.25 -24.62 -13.78
CA ILE A 482 -34.22 -25.44 -13.11
C ILE A 482 -32.97 -24.61 -12.80
N GLY A 483 -32.57 -23.72 -13.71
CA GLY A 483 -31.39 -22.88 -13.54
C GLY A 483 -31.63 -21.64 -12.67
N THR A 484 -30.56 -20.94 -12.32
CA THR A 484 -30.63 -19.66 -11.60
C THR A 484 -30.82 -18.49 -12.57
N PHE A 485 -31.78 -17.62 -12.28
CA PHE A 485 -31.97 -16.39 -13.05
C PHE A 485 -30.91 -15.34 -12.70
N VAL A 486 -30.11 -14.95 -13.69
CA VAL A 486 -29.07 -13.90 -13.54
C VAL A 486 -29.48 -12.60 -14.24
N GLY A 487 -30.29 -12.68 -15.30
CA GLY A 487 -30.79 -11.52 -16.03
C GLY A 487 -31.39 -11.89 -17.38
N ARG A 488 -32.13 -10.95 -17.99
CA ARG A 488 -32.93 -11.19 -19.21
C ARG A 488 -32.15 -11.70 -20.44
N ASN A 489 -30.85 -11.41 -20.49
CA ASN A 489 -29.95 -11.72 -21.60
C ASN A 489 -28.96 -12.85 -21.26
N LYS A 490 -29.24 -13.68 -20.26
CA LYS A 490 -28.46 -14.90 -20.00
C LYS A 490 -29.40 -16.10 -20.09
N PRO A 491 -29.09 -17.12 -20.91
CA PRO A 491 -29.89 -18.32 -21.00
C PRO A 491 -30.05 -18.98 -19.63
N ILE A 492 -31.23 -19.55 -19.38
CA ILE A 492 -31.58 -20.27 -18.17
C ILE A 492 -32.07 -21.67 -18.54
N LEU A 493 -31.72 -22.66 -17.72
CA LEU A 493 -32.16 -24.04 -17.90
C LEU A 493 -33.61 -24.20 -17.44
N VAL A 494 -34.46 -24.74 -18.30
CA VAL A 494 -35.88 -24.99 -18.00
C VAL A 494 -36.29 -26.38 -18.46
N GLN A 495 -37.36 -26.91 -17.87
CA GLN A 495 -37.95 -28.20 -18.19
C GLN A 495 -39.44 -28.04 -18.47
N CYS A 496 -39.92 -28.71 -19.51
CA CYS A 496 -41.35 -28.77 -19.82
C CYS A 496 -42.00 -29.87 -18.98
N ALA A 497 -43.05 -29.56 -18.24
CA ALA A 497 -43.79 -30.52 -17.42
C ALA A 497 -44.57 -31.55 -18.26
N GLU A 498 -44.95 -31.20 -19.49
CA GLU A 498 -45.75 -32.09 -20.35
C GLU A 498 -44.92 -33.17 -21.06
N CYS A 499 -43.70 -32.86 -21.48
CA CYS A 499 -42.85 -33.76 -22.25
C CYS A 499 -41.49 -34.04 -21.62
N ASN A 500 -41.24 -33.52 -20.42
CA ASN A 500 -40.00 -33.63 -19.65
C ASN A 500 -38.73 -33.13 -20.35
N ARG A 501 -38.83 -32.52 -21.53
CA ARG A 501 -37.68 -31.98 -22.27
C ARG A 501 -37.06 -30.82 -21.49
N ILE A 502 -35.74 -30.89 -21.35
CA ILE A 502 -34.90 -29.84 -20.77
C ILE A 502 -34.24 -29.03 -21.91
N TRP A 503 -34.21 -27.71 -21.82
CA TRP A 503 -33.49 -26.87 -22.78
C TRP A 503 -33.05 -25.53 -22.15
N HIS A 504 -32.14 -24.85 -22.85
CA HIS A 504 -31.75 -23.48 -22.52
C HIS A 504 -32.72 -22.50 -23.15
N ALA A 505 -33.43 -21.75 -22.32
CA ALA A 505 -34.36 -20.72 -22.75
C ALA A 505 -33.79 -19.33 -22.46
N TRP A 506 -34.09 -18.37 -23.33
CA TRP A 506 -33.83 -16.96 -23.03
C TRP A 506 -34.95 -16.43 -22.11
N PRO A 507 -34.64 -15.90 -20.91
CA PRO A 507 -35.67 -15.41 -20.00
C PRO A 507 -36.61 -14.37 -20.62
N GLY A 508 -36.09 -13.47 -21.46
CA GLY A 508 -36.92 -12.50 -22.20
C GLY A 508 -37.92 -13.12 -23.18
N SER A 509 -37.67 -14.34 -23.67
CA SER A 509 -38.60 -15.10 -24.51
C SER A 509 -39.69 -15.77 -23.66
N LEU A 510 -39.31 -16.34 -22.52
CA LEU A 510 -40.25 -16.95 -21.57
C LEU A 510 -41.25 -15.90 -21.03
N LEU A 511 -40.77 -14.69 -20.71
CA LEU A 511 -41.62 -13.57 -20.29
C LEU A 511 -42.61 -13.10 -21.37
N LYS A 512 -42.37 -13.44 -22.64
CA LYS A 512 -43.29 -13.19 -23.75
C LYS A 512 -44.21 -14.39 -24.05
N GLY A 513 -44.25 -15.40 -23.18
CA GLY A 513 -45.07 -16.61 -23.34
C GLY A 513 -44.44 -17.70 -24.23
N GLY A 514 -43.12 -17.69 -24.43
CA GLY A 514 -42.43 -18.71 -25.22
C GLY A 514 -42.48 -20.10 -24.56
N GLY A 515 -43.14 -21.06 -25.22
CA GLY A 515 -43.34 -22.43 -24.73
C GLY A 515 -42.35 -23.50 -25.23
N CYS A 516 -42.61 -24.77 -24.87
CA CYS A 516 -41.85 -25.91 -25.39
C CYS A 516 -42.11 -26.14 -26.88
N LYS A 517 -41.05 -26.08 -27.70
CA LYS A 517 -41.15 -26.28 -29.16
C LYS A 517 -41.65 -27.68 -29.54
N VAL A 518 -41.33 -28.72 -28.76
CA VAL A 518 -41.75 -30.10 -29.06
C VAL A 518 -43.25 -30.29 -28.89
N CYS A 519 -43.80 -29.82 -27.76
CA CYS A 519 -45.23 -29.89 -27.51
C CYS A 519 -46.01 -29.14 -28.59
N LYS A 520 -45.53 -27.95 -28.97
CA LYS A 520 -46.12 -27.16 -30.06
C LYS A 520 -46.11 -27.92 -31.40
N SER A 521 -45.00 -28.58 -31.75
CA SER A 521 -44.93 -29.40 -32.98
C SER A 521 -45.84 -30.63 -32.93
N LYS A 522 -45.89 -31.35 -31.80
CA LYS A 522 -46.78 -32.53 -31.63
C LYS A 522 -48.26 -32.15 -31.77
N GLN A 523 -48.65 -31.01 -31.19
CA GLN A 523 -50.02 -30.49 -31.31
C GLN A 523 -50.36 -30.13 -32.76
N ALA A 524 -49.44 -29.49 -33.49
CA ALA A 524 -49.62 -29.16 -34.90
C ALA A 524 -49.75 -30.41 -35.79
N ILE A 525 -48.98 -31.48 -35.52
CA ILE A 525 -49.09 -32.75 -36.25
C ILE A 525 -50.45 -33.42 -36.00
N ARG A 526 -50.91 -33.46 -34.74
CA ARG A 526 -52.24 -33.99 -34.40
C ARG A 526 -53.38 -33.25 -35.09
N GLN A 527 -53.26 -31.93 -35.27
CA GLN A 527 -54.24 -31.15 -36.02
C GLN A 527 -54.25 -31.46 -37.52
N ARG A 528 -53.11 -31.81 -38.11
CA ARG A 528 -53.00 -32.16 -39.55
C ARG A 528 -53.52 -33.55 -39.91
N ASN A 529 -53.52 -34.49 -38.96
CA ASN A 529 -53.92 -35.89 -39.19
C ASN A 529 -55.34 -36.20 -38.68
N ARG A 530 -56.22 -35.20 -38.61
CA ARG A 530 -57.64 -35.43 -38.30
C ARG A 530 -58.34 -36.04 -39.51
N LYS A 531 -59.14 -37.09 -39.28
CA LYS A 531 -60.00 -37.68 -40.33
C LYS A 531 -61.00 -36.64 -40.82
N ILE A 532 -61.28 -36.65 -42.11
CA ILE A 532 -62.19 -35.71 -42.77
C ILE A 532 -63.28 -36.50 -43.47
N ARG A 533 -64.52 -36.02 -43.35
CA ARG A 533 -65.66 -36.54 -44.10
C ARG A 533 -66.07 -35.54 -45.18
N CYS A 534 -66.28 -36.02 -46.40
CA CYS A 534 -67.05 -35.29 -47.39
C CYS A 534 -68.52 -35.51 -47.09
N ILE A 535 -69.24 -34.49 -46.62
CA ILE A 535 -70.66 -34.60 -46.24
C ILE A 535 -71.51 -34.92 -47.47
N THR A 536 -71.20 -34.33 -48.62
CA THR A 536 -71.98 -34.50 -49.86
C THR A 536 -71.92 -35.93 -50.41
N THR A 537 -70.80 -36.64 -50.25
CA THR A 537 -70.62 -38.00 -50.78
C THR A 537 -70.62 -39.09 -49.70
N GLY A 538 -70.49 -38.73 -48.43
CA GLY A 538 -70.39 -39.64 -47.29
C GLY A 538 -69.00 -40.27 -47.10
N GLU A 539 -68.04 -40.01 -47.99
CA GLU A 539 -66.70 -40.62 -47.96
C GLU A 539 -65.82 -40.05 -46.83
N ILE A 540 -64.97 -40.92 -46.26
CA ILE A 540 -64.09 -40.58 -45.14
C ILE A 540 -62.63 -40.77 -45.56
N PHE A 541 -61.81 -39.76 -45.30
CA PHE A 541 -60.39 -39.70 -45.61
C PHE A 541 -59.56 -39.62 -44.32
N ASN A 542 -58.37 -40.24 -44.33
CA ASN A 542 -57.48 -40.21 -43.17
C ASN A 542 -56.69 -38.91 -43.08
N THR A 543 -56.50 -38.22 -44.22
CA THR A 543 -55.80 -36.94 -44.28
C THR A 543 -56.48 -35.94 -45.22
N LEU A 544 -56.24 -34.64 -45.01
CA LEU A 544 -56.72 -33.57 -45.90
C LEU A 544 -56.21 -33.72 -47.32
N ARG A 545 -55.03 -34.34 -47.48
CA ARG A 545 -54.38 -34.50 -48.78
C ARG A 545 -55.07 -35.56 -49.64
N GLU A 546 -55.44 -36.69 -49.03
CA GLU A 546 -56.22 -37.74 -49.71
C GLU A 546 -57.56 -37.20 -50.21
N ALA A 547 -58.28 -36.47 -49.36
CA ALA A 547 -59.54 -35.81 -49.71
C ALA A 547 -59.37 -34.82 -50.88
N ALA A 548 -58.32 -34.00 -50.80
CA ALA A 548 -58.02 -32.97 -51.79
C ALA A 548 -57.65 -33.53 -53.17
N GLU A 549 -56.78 -34.55 -53.21
CA GLU A 549 -56.34 -35.19 -54.46
C GLU A 549 -57.50 -35.88 -55.18
N LYS A 550 -58.38 -36.59 -54.46
CA LYS A 550 -59.51 -37.30 -55.07
C LYS A 550 -60.49 -36.38 -55.80
N TYR A 551 -60.81 -35.24 -55.19
CA TYR A 551 -61.78 -34.29 -55.74
C TYR A 551 -61.13 -33.12 -56.49
N ASN A 552 -59.82 -33.20 -56.71
CA ASN A 552 -59.03 -32.17 -57.39
C ASN A 552 -59.24 -30.76 -56.80
N VAL A 553 -59.22 -30.66 -55.47
CA VAL A 553 -59.35 -29.41 -54.70
C VAL A 553 -58.09 -29.16 -53.87
N SER A 554 -57.87 -27.94 -53.39
CA SER A 554 -56.70 -27.67 -52.54
C SER A 554 -56.92 -28.19 -51.10
N PRO A 555 -55.91 -28.81 -50.44
CA PRO A 555 -56.00 -29.22 -49.04
C PRO A 555 -56.35 -28.07 -48.09
N SER A 556 -55.87 -26.86 -48.41
CA SER A 556 -56.18 -25.64 -47.66
C SER A 556 -57.66 -25.26 -47.77
N SER A 557 -58.27 -25.43 -48.94
CA SER A 557 -59.70 -25.17 -49.16
C SER A 557 -60.57 -26.12 -48.33
N VAL A 558 -60.24 -27.42 -48.34
CA VAL A 558 -60.92 -28.43 -47.51
C VAL A 558 -60.76 -28.11 -46.02
N CYS A 559 -59.56 -27.75 -45.57
CA CYS A 559 -59.30 -27.36 -44.18
C CYS A 559 -60.13 -26.15 -43.72
N ILE A 560 -60.27 -25.14 -44.58
CA ILE A 560 -61.09 -23.96 -44.31
C ILE A 560 -62.56 -24.36 -44.18
N CYS A 561 -63.05 -25.27 -45.02
CA CYS A 561 -64.43 -25.77 -44.91
C CYS A 561 -64.68 -26.48 -43.59
N CYS A 562 -63.72 -27.30 -43.12
CA CYS A 562 -63.86 -28.02 -41.86
C CYS A 562 -63.65 -27.17 -40.59
N THR A 563 -63.08 -25.96 -40.70
CA THR A 563 -62.77 -25.09 -39.53
C THR A 563 -63.68 -23.88 -39.39
N ASN A 564 -64.19 -23.31 -40.49
CA ASN A 564 -64.96 -22.06 -40.48
C ASN A 564 -66.47 -22.28 -40.67
N LEU A 565 -67.16 -22.66 -39.60
CA LEU A 565 -68.61 -22.45 -39.49
C LEU A 565 -68.86 -20.92 -39.37
N PRO A 566 -69.69 -20.26 -40.23
CA PRO A 566 -70.56 -20.76 -41.29
C PRO A 566 -70.24 -20.25 -42.72
N LYS A 567 -69.08 -19.60 -42.96
CA LYS A 567 -68.91 -18.76 -44.17
C LYS A 567 -68.40 -19.45 -45.44
N ARG A 568 -67.87 -20.68 -45.39
CA ARG A 568 -67.43 -21.43 -46.58
C ARG A 568 -67.55 -22.94 -46.38
N LYS A 569 -68.76 -23.48 -46.52
CA LYS A 569 -69.00 -24.93 -46.37
C LYS A 569 -68.51 -25.78 -47.53
N HIS A 570 -68.27 -25.18 -48.71
CA HIS A 570 -68.00 -25.92 -49.93
C HIS A 570 -66.58 -25.70 -50.48
N ALA A 571 -65.93 -26.79 -50.88
CA ALA A 571 -64.72 -26.79 -51.70
C ALA A 571 -64.93 -27.76 -52.88
N GLY A 572 -64.75 -27.28 -54.12
CA GLY A 572 -65.04 -28.05 -55.33
C GLY A 572 -66.52 -28.39 -55.51
N GLY A 573 -67.43 -27.61 -54.91
CA GLY A 573 -68.88 -27.90 -54.91
C GLY A 573 -69.33 -28.92 -53.84
N LEU A 574 -68.42 -29.42 -53.00
CA LEU A 574 -68.71 -30.44 -51.99
C LEU A 574 -68.53 -29.90 -50.57
N GLU A 575 -69.32 -30.39 -49.62
CA GLU A 575 -69.25 -30.03 -48.20
C GLU A 575 -68.30 -30.93 -47.41
N TRP A 576 -67.59 -30.35 -46.43
CA TRP A 576 -66.51 -31.04 -45.71
C TRP A 576 -66.55 -30.75 -44.20
N GLU A 577 -66.31 -31.77 -43.37
CA GLU A 577 -66.16 -31.64 -41.92
C GLU A 577 -65.03 -32.50 -41.36
N TYR A 578 -64.45 -32.08 -40.22
CA TYR A 578 -63.61 -32.98 -39.43
C TYR A 578 -64.49 -33.98 -38.71
N ILE A 579 -64.09 -35.25 -38.74
CA ILE A 579 -64.69 -36.25 -37.87
C ILE A 579 -64.18 -35.96 -36.46
N LEU A 580 -65.10 -35.60 -35.57
CA LEU A 580 -64.84 -35.58 -34.14
C LEU A 580 -64.61 -37.03 -33.71
N ILE A 581 -63.40 -37.34 -33.26
CA ILE A 581 -63.09 -38.59 -32.56
C ILE A 581 -63.32 -38.34 -31.08
#